data_AF-A0A1I0X7N5-F1
#
_entry.id   AF-A0A1I0X7N5-F1
#
_cell.length_a   1.000
_cell.length_b   1.000
_cell.length_c   1.000
_cell.angle_alpha   90.00
_cell.angle_beta   90.00
_cell.angle_gamma   90.00
#
_symmetry.space_group_name_H-M   'P 1'
#
loop_
_entity.id
_entity.type
_entity.pdbx_description
1 polymer ?
#
loop_
_entity_poly.entity_id
_entity_poly.type
_entity_poly.pdbx_seq_one_letter_code
_entity_poly.pdbx_strand_id
1 'polypeptide(L)'
;MLLKYSESQSAPSAATETAGKEPPTTAESILARSLFYRLKRDVLELVANMNHGVSHNDCEIIKRQTMFVQSQLLHSLYNDPSLAADLKILLMDYHAKSIRATVGDRRGENLRDKS
;
A
#
# COMPACT_ATOMS: atom_id res chain seq x y z
N MET A 1 66.61 -19.55 -5.37
CA MET A 1 65.14 -19.55 -5.24
C MET A 1 64.57 -20.62 -6.14
N LEU A 2 63.96 -21.67 -5.59
CA LEU A 2 63.00 -22.54 -6.27
C LEU A 2 62.22 -23.24 -5.15
N LEU A 3 61.06 -22.63 -4.84
CA LEU A 3 60.17 -23.03 -3.76
C LEU A 3 59.41 -24.30 -4.15
N LYS A 4 59.33 -25.22 -3.18
CA LYS A 4 58.57 -26.46 -3.21
C LYS A 4 57.08 -26.16 -3.33
N TYR A 5 56.38 -26.84 -4.23
CA TYR A 5 54.92 -26.94 -4.20
C TYR A 5 54.54 -28.35 -3.73
N SER A 6 53.81 -28.39 -2.63
CA SER A 6 53.25 -29.57 -1.98
C SER A 6 51.83 -29.77 -2.50
N GLU A 7 51.58 -30.89 -3.17
CA GLU A 7 50.23 -31.40 -3.43
C GLU A 7 49.64 -31.96 -2.14
N SER A 8 48.44 -31.50 -1.77
CA SER A 8 47.54 -32.17 -0.83
C SER A 8 46.12 -31.66 -1.10
N GLN A 9 45.48 -32.15 -2.16
CA GLN A 9 44.05 -31.99 -2.37
C GLN A 9 43.33 -32.96 -1.42
N SER A 10 42.66 -32.41 -0.41
CA SER A 10 41.68 -33.11 0.43
C SER A 10 40.27 -32.68 0.03
N ALA A 11 39.36 -33.65 0.05
CA ALA A 11 38.01 -33.67 -0.52
C ALA A 11 37.09 -32.46 -0.24
N PRO A 12 36.07 -32.21 -1.09
CA PRO A 12 35.09 -31.16 -0.87
C PRO A 12 34.12 -31.57 0.25
N SER A 13 34.18 -30.84 1.36
CA SER A 13 33.21 -30.93 2.45
C SER A 13 31.94 -30.15 2.08
N ALA A 14 30.87 -30.89 1.84
CA ALA A 14 29.45 -30.54 1.98
C ALA A 14 29.10 -29.05 1.87
N ALA A 15 28.67 -28.65 0.66
CA ALA A 15 27.82 -27.48 0.49
C ALA A 15 26.47 -27.77 1.14
N THR A 16 26.24 -27.21 2.33
CA THR A 16 24.90 -27.07 2.88
C THR A 16 24.15 -26.05 2.02
N GLU A 17 23.38 -26.54 1.05
CA GLU A 17 22.32 -25.78 0.39
C GLU A 17 21.33 -25.32 1.46
N THR A 18 21.54 -24.13 2.00
CA THR A 18 20.47 -23.40 2.67
C THR A 18 19.50 -22.94 1.59
N ALA A 19 18.55 -23.82 1.26
CA ALA A 19 17.38 -23.50 0.48
C ALA A 19 16.78 -22.19 1.03
N GLY A 20 16.79 -21.16 0.19
CA GLY A 20 16.17 -19.87 0.46
C GLY A 20 14.69 -20.10 0.72
N LYS A 21 14.32 -20.17 2.00
CA LYS A 21 12.94 -20.22 2.43
C LYS A 21 12.36 -18.84 2.13
N GLU A 22 11.69 -18.69 1.00
CA GLU A 22 10.86 -17.51 0.75
C GLU A 22 9.96 -17.32 1.99
N PRO A 23 9.96 -16.12 2.60
CA PRO A 23 9.10 -15.88 3.74
C PRO A 23 7.65 -16.19 3.32
N PRO A 24 6.84 -16.79 4.20
CA PRO A 24 5.46 -17.12 3.86
C PRO A 24 4.77 -15.87 3.33
N THR A 25 4.27 -15.96 2.10
CA THR A 25 3.58 -14.86 1.41
C THR A 25 2.29 -14.54 2.18
N THR A 26 2.39 -13.67 3.19
CA THR A 26 1.23 -13.26 3.99
C THR A 26 0.31 -12.39 3.15
N ALA A 27 -1.00 -12.38 3.45
CA ALA A 27 -1.95 -11.50 2.77
C ALA A 27 -1.49 -10.03 2.81
N GLU A 28 -0.89 -9.60 3.93
CA GLU A 28 -0.28 -8.28 4.08
C GLU A 28 0.83 -8.02 3.07
N SER A 29 1.73 -8.99 2.83
CA SER A 29 2.82 -8.86 1.85
C SER A 29 2.30 -8.73 0.41
N ILE A 30 1.19 -9.40 0.08
CA ILE A 30 0.54 -9.32 -1.23
C ILE A 30 -0.13 -7.96 -1.40
N LEU A 31 -0.91 -7.54 -0.40
CA LEU A 31 -1.61 -6.26 -0.42
C LEU A 31 -0.64 -5.07 -0.42
N ALA A 32 0.48 -5.16 0.29
CA ALA A 32 1.52 -4.14 0.31
C ALA A 32 2.15 -3.88 -1.08
N ARG A 33 2.07 -4.82 -2.02
CA ARG A 33 2.52 -4.61 -3.41
C ARG A 33 1.51 -3.81 -4.24
N SER A 34 0.24 -3.79 -3.85
CA SER A 34 -0.81 -3.04 -4.54
C SER A 34 -0.67 -1.54 -4.30
N LEU A 35 -0.63 -0.75 -5.38
CA LEU A 35 -0.58 0.71 -5.29
C LEU A 35 -1.81 1.26 -4.55
N PHE A 36 -3.01 0.78 -4.87
CA PHE A 36 -4.24 1.27 -4.26
C PHE A 36 -4.30 0.98 -2.77
N TYR A 37 -3.84 -0.19 -2.36
CA TYR A 37 -3.77 -0.55 -0.95
C TYR A 37 -2.78 0.34 -0.20
N ARG A 38 -1.56 0.52 -0.72
CA ARG A 38 -0.56 1.42 -0.13
C ARG A 38 -1.09 2.83 -0.03
N LEU A 39 -1.63 3.39 -1.11
CA LEU A 39 -2.25 4.71 -1.10
C LEU A 39 -3.31 4.82 -0.01
N LYS A 40 -4.21 3.84 0.10
CA LYS A 40 -5.28 3.87 1.12
C LYS A 40 -4.71 3.81 2.53
N ARG A 41 -3.70 2.97 2.76
CA ARG A 41 -3.02 2.86 4.05
C ARG A 41 -2.33 4.18 4.41
N ASP A 42 -1.60 4.78 3.49
CA ASP A 42 -0.86 6.03 3.71
C ASP A 42 -1.83 7.19 4.02
N VAL A 43 -2.99 7.24 3.36
CA VAL A 43 -4.08 8.18 3.71
C VAL A 43 -4.55 7.97 5.16
N LEU A 44 -4.87 6.72 5.54
CA LEU A 44 -5.38 6.41 6.87
C LEU A 44 -4.34 6.68 7.95
N GLU A 45 -3.08 6.38 7.69
CA GLU A 45 -1.97 6.68 8.59
C GLU A 45 -1.79 8.18 8.78
N LEU A 46 -1.80 8.97 7.70
CA LEU A 46 -1.70 10.43 7.82
C LEU A 46 -2.86 11.01 8.61
N VAL A 47 -4.09 10.58 8.34
CA VAL A 47 -5.28 11.03 9.09
C VAL A 47 -5.19 10.61 10.55
N ALA A 48 -4.76 9.39 10.85
CA ALA A 48 -4.58 8.94 12.23
C ALA A 48 -3.55 9.80 12.96
N ASN A 49 -2.42 10.11 12.31
CA ASN A 49 -1.37 10.97 12.87
C ASN A 49 -1.85 12.42 13.07
N MET A 50 -2.62 12.98 12.12
CA MET A 50 -3.21 14.32 12.25
C MET A 50 -4.17 14.44 13.45
N ASN A 51 -4.79 13.35 13.83
CA ASN A 51 -5.80 13.29 14.88
C ASN A 51 -5.28 12.60 16.15
N HIS A 52 -3.97 12.36 16.24
CA HIS A 52 -3.36 11.73 17.40
C HIS A 52 -3.55 12.62 18.64
N GLY A 53 -4.06 12.04 19.72
CA GLY A 53 -4.32 12.76 20.98
C GLY A 53 -5.56 13.67 20.96
N VAL A 54 -6.36 13.65 19.88
CA VAL A 54 -7.62 14.41 19.79
C VAL A 54 -8.81 13.48 20.06
N SER A 55 -9.64 13.84 21.03
CA SER A 55 -10.93 13.14 21.23
C SER A 55 -11.93 13.62 20.17
N HIS A 56 -12.11 12.82 19.12
CA HIS A 56 -13.12 13.10 18.11
C HIS A 56 -14.49 12.61 18.56
N ASN A 57 -15.40 13.55 18.78
CA ASN A 57 -16.81 13.24 19.06
C ASN A 57 -17.65 13.11 17.76
N ASP A 58 -17.06 13.40 16.60
CA ASP A 58 -17.75 13.38 15.31
C ASP A 58 -16.93 12.64 14.22
N CYS A 59 -17.44 11.49 13.80
CA CYS A 59 -16.88 10.66 12.74
C CYS A 59 -16.93 11.35 11.35
N GLU A 60 -17.85 12.30 11.13
CA GLU A 60 -17.93 13.02 9.85
C GLU A 60 -16.72 13.91 9.61
N ILE A 61 -16.08 14.42 10.67
CA ILE A 61 -14.85 15.21 10.56
C ILE A 61 -13.71 14.32 10.04
N ILE A 62 -13.52 13.14 10.64
CA ILE A 62 -12.51 12.16 10.20
C ILE A 62 -12.77 11.72 8.76
N LYS A 63 -14.03 11.48 8.39
CA LYS A 63 -14.43 11.13 7.02
C LYS A 63 -14.07 12.24 6.03
N ARG A 64 -14.34 13.50 6.36
CA ARG A 64 -13.99 14.67 5.51
C ARG A 64 -12.48 14.82 5.35
N GLN A 65 -11.71 14.71 6.44
CA GLN A 65 -10.25 14.75 6.40
C GLN A 65 -9.68 13.62 5.53
N THR A 66 -10.20 12.39 5.70
CA THR A 66 -9.80 11.24 4.88
C THR A 66 -10.01 11.50 3.39
N MET A 67 -11.17 12.03 3.02
CA MET A 67 -11.45 12.39 1.62
C MET A 67 -10.55 13.50 1.11
N PHE A 68 -10.32 14.53 1.91
CA PHE A 68 -9.45 15.64 1.54
C PHE A 68 -8.01 15.16 1.26
N VAL A 69 -7.42 14.44 2.22
CA VAL A 69 -6.06 13.87 2.10
C VAL A 69 -5.97 12.96 0.89
N GLN A 70 -6.91 12.03 0.73
CA GLN A 70 -6.92 11.11 -0.41
C GLN A 70 -6.96 11.84 -1.76
N SER A 71 -7.78 12.88 -1.89
CA SER A 71 -7.84 13.71 -3.11
C SER A 71 -6.52 14.41 -3.41
N GLN A 72 -5.88 15.01 -2.39
CA GLN A 72 -4.59 15.70 -2.59
C GLN A 72 -3.51 14.72 -3.04
N LEU A 73 -3.38 13.56 -2.39
CA LEU A 73 -2.38 12.55 -2.78
C LEU A 73 -2.63 12.01 -4.19
N LEU A 74 -3.89 11.78 -4.56
CA LEU A 74 -4.24 11.34 -5.92
C LEU A 74 -3.91 12.39 -6.97
N HIS A 75 -4.19 13.67 -6.70
CA HIS A 75 -3.81 14.76 -7.59
C HIS A 75 -2.29 14.87 -7.74
N SER A 76 -1.53 14.75 -6.65
CA SER A 76 -0.07 14.74 -6.71
C SER A 76 0.45 13.59 -7.57
N LEU A 77 -0.05 12.36 -7.36
CA LEU A 77 0.33 11.20 -8.16
C LEU A 77 -0.06 11.32 -9.63
N TYR A 78 -1.24 11.87 -9.94
CA TYR A 78 -1.68 12.05 -11.32
C TYR A 78 -0.77 12.99 -12.12
N ASN A 79 -0.28 14.04 -11.46
CA ASN A 79 0.62 15.03 -12.06
C ASN A 79 2.09 14.60 -12.06
N ASP A 80 2.44 13.46 -11.46
CA ASP A 80 3.79 12.92 -11.50
C ASP A 80 4.13 12.43 -12.93
N PRO A 81 5.16 12.99 -13.59
CA PRO A 81 5.56 12.57 -14.93
C PRO A 81 6.18 11.16 -14.97
N SER A 82 6.65 10.63 -13.84
CA SER A 82 7.25 9.30 -13.75
C SER A 82 6.21 8.17 -13.75
N LEU A 83 4.93 8.50 -13.52
CA LEU A 83 3.85 7.54 -13.43
C LEU A 83 3.32 7.18 -14.83
N ALA A 84 3.17 5.88 -15.10
CA ALA A 84 2.62 5.39 -16.36
C ALA A 84 1.19 5.93 -16.63
N ALA A 85 0.89 6.24 -17.89
CA ALA A 85 -0.40 6.84 -18.29
C ALA A 85 -1.60 5.94 -17.94
N ASP A 86 -1.50 4.63 -18.16
CA ASP A 86 -2.56 3.68 -17.81
C ASP A 86 -2.88 3.69 -16.31
N LEU A 87 -1.84 3.84 -15.49
CA LEU A 87 -1.98 3.89 -14.04
C LEU A 87 -2.66 5.18 -13.58
N LYS A 88 -2.43 6.30 -14.27
CA LYS A 88 -3.15 7.57 -14.04
C LYS A 88 -4.65 7.40 -14.30
N ILE A 89 -5.03 6.71 -15.39
CA ILE A 89 -6.43 6.43 -15.71
C ILE A 89 -7.07 5.60 -14.59
N LEU A 90 -6.40 4.52 -14.16
CA LEU A 90 -6.91 3.66 -13.09
C LEU A 90 -7.03 4.41 -11.75
N LEU A 91 -6.09 5.31 -11.42
CA LEU A 91 -6.16 6.14 -10.22
C LEU A 91 -7.36 7.10 -10.25
N MET A 92 -7.69 7.67 -11.40
CA MET A 92 -8.86 8.54 -11.53
C MET A 92 -10.17 7.77 -11.46
N ASP A 93 -10.24 6.57 -12.03
CA ASP A 93 -11.42 5.70 -11.86
C ASP A 93 -11.61 5.30 -10.38
N TYR A 94 -10.53 4.90 -9.71
CA TYR A 94 -10.52 4.64 -8.27
C TYR A 94 -10.99 5.86 -7.48
N HIS A 95 -10.50 7.05 -7.81
CA HIS A 95 -10.89 8.31 -7.18
C HIS A 95 -12.39 8.56 -7.31
N ALA A 96 -12.93 8.45 -8.53
CA ALA A 96 -14.34 8.65 -8.81
C ALA A 96 -15.23 7.66 -8.05
N LYS A 97 -14.83 6.38 -7.97
CA LYS A 97 -15.51 5.35 -7.17
C LYS A 97 -15.51 5.71 -5.68
N SER A 98 -14.37 6.16 -5.14
CA SER A 98 -14.25 6.55 -3.74
C SER A 98 -15.12 7.77 -3.39
N ILE A 99 -15.20 8.77 -4.27
CA ILE A 99 -16.11 9.91 -4.09
C ILE A 99 -17.57 9.43 -4.09
N ARG A 100 -17.96 8.60 -5.07
CA ARG A 100 -19.33 8.10 -5.17
C ARG A 100 -19.76 7.32 -3.93
N ALA A 101 -18.92 6.42 -3.41
CA ALA A 101 -19.22 5.70 -2.17
C ALA A 101 -19.46 6.66 -0.99
N THR A 102 -18.66 7.73 -0.91
CA THR A 102 -18.73 8.70 0.19
C THR A 102 -19.92 9.65 0.06
N VAL A 103 -20.27 10.07 -1.15
CA VAL A 103 -21.41 10.96 -1.45
C VAL A 103 -22.73 10.20 -1.45
N GLY A 104 -22.75 8.95 -1.91
CA GLY A 104 -23.90 8.05 -1.85
C GLY A 104 -24.36 7.80 -0.42
N ASP A 105 -23.41 7.57 0.50
CA ASP A 105 -23.67 7.50 1.95
C ASP A 105 -24.42 8.73 2.48
N ARG A 106 -24.07 9.93 1.99
CA ARG A 106 -24.70 11.19 2.43
C ARG A 106 -26.10 11.40 1.88
N ARG A 107 -26.47 10.70 0.80
CA ARG A 107 -27.79 10.79 0.16
C ARG A 107 -28.79 9.75 0.66
N GLY A 108 -28.42 8.95 1.67
CA GLY A 108 -29.39 8.10 2.38
C GLY A 108 -29.93 6.92 1.57
N GLU A 109 -29.20 6.41 0.57
CA GLU A 109 -29.67 5.28 -0.25
C GLU A 109 -29.79 3.94 0.51
N ASN A 110 -29.38 3.84 1.78
CA ASN A 110 -29.57 2.65 2.62
C ASN A 110 -30.96 2.57 3.32
N LEU A 111 -31.92 3.43 2.98
CA LEU A 111 -33.28 3.38 3.53
C LEU A 111 -34.28 2.57 2.70
N ARG A 112 -33.84 1.87 1.65
CA ARG A 112 -34.76 1.18 0.73
C ARG A 112 -34.36 -0.26 0.44
N ASP A 113 -34.25 -1.06 1.50
CA ASP A 113 -34.30 -2.53 1.35
C ASP A 113 -34.84 -3.24 2.60
N LYS A 114 -35.88 -2.64 3.21
CA LYS A 114 -36.76 -3.30 4.18
C LYS A 114 -38.19 -2.85 3.95
N SER A 115 -38.89 -3.50 3.04
CA SER A 115 -40.35 -3.53 2.97
C SER A 115 -40.79 -4.86 2.40
#